data_AF-U2PZ88-F1
#
_entry.id   AF-U2PZ88-F1
#
_cell.length_a   1.000
_cell.length_b   1.000
_cell.length_c   1.000
_cell.angle_alpha   90.00
_cell.angle_beta   90.00
_cell.angle_gamma   90.00
#
_symmetry.space_group_name_H-M   'P 1'
#
loop_
_entity.id
_entity.type
_entity.pdbx_description
1 polymer ?
#
loop_
_entity_poly.entity_id
_entity_poly.type
_entity_poly.pdbx_seq_one_letter_code
_entity_poly.pdbx_strand_id
1 'polypeptide(L)'
;MIKGIDISNHQPSVDFNSLRNSVQVVIMKATEGVTYKDPLLDSHYQKAKAVGFPVGFYHFMSESSSPSEQAVAFYNAIKDKQYEILPCLDIETNNQNRSASQITDRCMEFLSKFKELSGIDCMIYTGGYYGRDNLDSRIKGYKAWIAHYGVSTPMSTGFSNVVGHQYTSSGNVHGINGNVDLNNFTEGIFINSQQTIIEQSRQEIDFNGWVARLQTECNAQGFSNQVVDNMPGPITLAGCPLIKIGASGNITRLVQEKLNTLGFNCGAADGIFGEKTRAAVIVFQSSRGLSQDGIVGQNTWRKLLGL
;
A
#
# COMPACT_ATOMS: atom_id res chain seq x y z
N MET A 1 3.35 8.34 14.93
CA MET A 1 3.19 6.89 15.18
C MET A 1 2.08 6.42 14.26
N ILE A 2 2.40 5.50 13.37
CA ILE A 2 1.52 5.03 12.30
C ILE A 2 0.62 3.93 12.89
N LYS A 3 -0.70 4.10 12.81
CA LYS A 3 -1.67 3.10 13.27
C LYS A 3 -1.81 2.00 12.22
N GLY A 4 -1.59 0.76 12.61
CA GLY A 4 -1.71 -0.37 11.70
C GLY A 4 -2.56 -1.49 12.25
N ILE A 5 -3.00 -2.35 11.34
CA ILE A 5 -3.57 -3.66 11.66
C ILE A 5 -2.80 -4.73 10.91
N ASP A 6 -2.83 -5.94 11.44
CA ASP A 6 -2.50 -7.15 10.71
C ASP A 6 -3.69 -8.10 10.65
N ILE A 7 -3.87 -8.74 9.50
CA ILE A 7 -5.05 -9.56 9.19
C ILE A 7 -4.67 -10.83 8.46
N SER A 8 -5.54 -11.84 8.58
CA SER A 8 -5.41 -13.14 7.92
C SER A 8 -6.78 -13.66 7.51
N ASN A 9 -6.87 -14.94 7.13
CA ASN A 9 -8.14 -15.64 6.96
C ASN A 9 -9.06 -15.61 8.20
N HIS A 10 -8.54 -15.27 9.39
CA HIS A 10 -9.33 -15.08 10.61
C HIS A 10 -10.23 -13.84 10.57
N GLN A 11 -9.98 -12.89 9.66
CA GLN A 11 -10.86 -11.75 9.38
C GLN A 11 -11.54 -11.96 8.02
N PRO A 12 -12.59 -12.80 7.93
CA PRO A 12 -13.17 -13.22 6.65
C PRO A 12 -13.84 -12.10 5.84
N SER A 13 -14.18 -10.99 6.50
CA SER A 13 -14.74 -9.80 5.88
C SER A 13 -14.16 -8.56 6.54
N VAL A 14 -13.60 -7.68 5.69
CA VAL A 14 -13.03 -6.40 6.09
C VAL A 14 -13.59 -5.33 5.16
N ASP A 15 -14.27 -4.32 5.72
CA ASP A 15 -14.64 -3.10 5.02
C ASP A 15 -13.50 -2.08 5.12
N PHE A 16 -12.61 -2.11 4.13
CA PHE A 16 -11.45 -1.23 4.08
C PHE A 16 -11.80 0.26 3.99
N ASN A 17 -12.97 0.65 3.47
CA ASN A 17 -13.33 2.06 3.43
C ASN A 17 -13.60 2.60 4.84
N SER A 18 -14.24 1.80 5.68
CA SER A 18 -14.51 2.14 7.08
C SER A 18 -13.24 2.27 7.92
N LEU A 19 -12.12 1.65 7.48
CA LEU A 19 -10.85 1.70 8.19
C LEU A 19 -10.08 3.03 8.06
N ARG A 20 -10.37 3.86 7.05
CA ARG A 20 -9.55 5.04 6.68
C ARG A 20 -9.29 6.02 7.83
N ASN A 21 -10.21 6.11 8.79
CA ASN A 21 -10.10 7.04 9.92
C ASN A 21 -9.33 6.47 11.12
N SER A 22 -9.12 5.15 11.17
CA SER A 22 -8.56 4.45 12.35
C SER A 22 -7.27 3.67 12.03
N VAL A 23 -7.02 3.39 10.76
CA VAL A 23 -5.90 2.59 10.26
C VAL A 23 -5.17 3.39 9.19
N GLN A 24 -3.85 3.25 9.15
CA GLN A 24 -2.98 3.89 8.17
C GLN A 24 -2.16 2.88 7.36
N VAL A 25 -1.93 1.67 7.88
CA VAL A 25 -1.23 0.58 7.19
C VAL A 25 -1.89 -0.77 7.47
N VAL A 26 -1.82 -1.68 6.50
CA VAL A 26 -2.39 -3.04 6.62
C VAL A 26 -1.33 -4.08 6.27
N ILE A 27 -1.04 -5.01 7.19
CA ILE A 27 -0.17 -6.15 6.94
C ILE A 27 -1.02 -7.42 6.82
N MET A 28 -0.74 -8.28 5.84
CA MET A 28 -1.59 -9.44 5.54
C MET A 28 -0.80 -10.75 5.62
N LYS A 29 -1.39 -11.79 6.20
CA LYS A 29 -0.83 -13.14 6.12
C LYS A 29 -0.75 -13.55 4.67
N ALA A 30 0.43 -13.96 4.22
CA ALA A 30 0.60 -14.49 2.87
C ALA A 30 0.71 -16.01 2.87
N THR A 31 1.63 -16.55 3.67
CA THR A 31 1.95 -17.97 3.68
C THR A 31 2.33 -18.47 5.07
N GLU A 32 2.25 -19.79 5.24
CA GLU A 32 2.75 -20.51 6.41
C GLU A 32 3.37 -21.82 5.93
N GLY A 33 4.63 -22.08 6.31
CA GLY A 33 5.36 -23.21 5.75
C GLY A 33 5.44 -23.14 4.22
N VAL A 34 5.45 -24.31 3.57
CA VAL A 34 5.59 -24.40 2.11
C VAL A 34 4.27 -24.70 1.38
N THR A 35 3.25 -25.17 2.10
CA THR A 35 1.99 -25.65 1.51
C THR A 35 0.81 -24.72 1.72
N TYR A 36 0.84 -23.87 2.74
CA TYR A 36 -0.28 -22.98 3.05
C TYR A 36 -0.04 -21.58 2.46
N LYS A 37 -0.95 -21.17 1.58
CA LYS A 37 -1.16 -19.78 1.17
C LYS A 37 -2.48 -19.33 1.77
N ASP A 38 -2.50 -18.16 2.41
CA ASP A 38 -3.71 -17.61 2.99
C ASP A 38 -4.78 -17.41 1.89
N PRO A 39 -5.97 -18.02 2.01
CA PRO A 39 -6.99 -18.00 0.97
C PRO A 39 -7.58 -16.59 0.74
N LEU A 40 -7.42 -15.67 1.70
CA LEU A 40 -7.92 -14.30 1.59
C LEU A 40 -6.84 -13.31 1.17
N LEU A 41 -5.57 -13.71 1.05
CA LEU A 41 -4.46 -12.84 0.67
C LEU A 41 -4.80 -11.96 -0.54
N ASP A 42 -5.22 -12.58 -1.65
CA ASP A 42 -5.46 -11.84 -2.88
C ASP A 42 -6.69 -10.92 -2.76
N SER A 43 -7.74 -11.35 -2.06
CA SER A 43 -8.95 -10.53 -1.81
C SER A 43 -8.66 -9.33 -0.90
N HIS A 44 -7.96 -9.55 0.21
CA HIS A 44 -7.53 -8.49 1.13
C HIS A 44 -6.60 -7.49 0.44
N TYR A 45 -5.61 -7.98 -0.29
CA TYR A 45 -4.68 -7.15 -1.03
C TYR A 45 -5.40 -6.22 -2.01
N GLN A 46 -6.25 -6.76 -2.89
CA GLN A 46 -6.94 -5.97 -3.90
C GLN A 46 -7.85 -4.92 -3.28
N LYS A 47 -8.59 -5.27 -2.22
CA LYS A 47 -9.49 -4.34 -1.54
C LYS A 47 -8.75 -3.25 -0.77
N ALA A 48 -7.66 -3.59 -0.08
CA ALA A 48 -6.83 -2.61 0.62
C ALA A 48 -6.17 -1.62 -0.36
N LYS A 49 -5.60 -2.13 -1.47
CA LYS A 49 -5.00 -1.28 -2.51
C LYS A 49 -6.02 -0.41 -3.22
N ALA A 50 -7.24 -0.91 -3.49
CA ALA A 50 -8.30 -0.10 -4.09
C ALA A 50 -8.69 1.11 -3.23
N VAL A 51 -8.51 1.02 -1.91
CA VAL A 51 -8.72 2.12 -0.96
C VAL A 51 -7.48 3.02 -0.83
N GLY A 52 -6.31 2.54 -1.26
CA GLY A 52 -5.05 3.29 -1.23
C GLY A 52 -4.23 3.07 0.04
N PHE A 53 -4.48 1.98 0.78
CA PHE A 53 -3.61 1.65 1.91
C PHE A 53 -2.19 1.28 1.44
N PRO A 54 -1.15 1.76 2.15
CA PRO A 54 0.13 1.08 2.17
C PRO A 54 -0.04 -0.32 2.75
N VAL A 55 0.48 -1.32 2.05
CA VAL A 55 0.32 -2.73 2.43
C VAL A 55 1.64 -3.42 2.68
N GLY A 56 1.60 -4.45 3.52
CA GLY A 56 2.70 -5.39 3.77
C GLY A 56 2.22 -6.82 3.85
N PHE A 57 3.17 -7.74 3.91
CA PHE A 57 2.88 -9.16 4.00
C PHE A 57 3.74 -9.83 5.06
N TYR A 58 3.19 -10.85 5.71
CA TYR A 58 3.96 -11.69 6.62
C TYR A 58 3.88 -13.18 6.27
N HIS A 59 4.94 -13.88 6.64
CA HIS A 59 5.07 -15.33 6.56
C HIS A 59 5.23 -15.91 7.95
N PHE A 60 4.34 -16.84 8.33
CA PHE A 60 4.46 -17.56 9.60
C PHE A 60 5.45 -18.73 9.46
N MET A 61 6.54 -18.70 10.22
CA MET A 61 7.56 -19.74 10.21
C MET A 61 6.99 -21.08 10.65
N SER A 62 7.11 -22.09 9.80
CA SER A 62 6.84 -23.49 10.12
C SER A 62 8.10 -24.22 10.56
N GLU A 63 7.93 -25.10 11.54
CA GLU A 63 9.00 -25.95 12.05
C GLU A 63 9.20 -27.24 11.27
N SER A 64 8.25 -27.56 10.38
CA SER A 64 8.19 -28.84 9.67
C SER A 64 8.70 -28.76 8.23
N SER A 65 9.20 -27.60 7.78
CA SER A 65 9.68 -27.39 6.42
C SER A 65 10.98 -26.57 6.37
N SER A 66 11.66 -26.62 5.22
CA SER A 66 12.94 -25.92 5.02
C SER A 66 12.72 -24.39 5.06
N PRO A 67 13.52 -23.61 5.82
CA PRO A 67 13.42 -22.16 5.81
C PRO A 67 13.63 -21.54 4.41
N SER A 68 14.55 -22.10 3.61
CA SER A 68 14.76 -21.63 2.23
C SER A 68 13.54 -21.88 1.34
N GLU A 69 12.89 -23.03 1.45
CA GLU A 69 11.68 -23.34 0.67
C GLU A 69 10.51 -22.46 1.10
N GLN A 70 10.40 -22.17 2.40
CA GLN A 70 9.43 -21.24 2.95
C GLN A 70 9.62 -19.82 2.41
N ALA A 71 10.87 -19.34 2.32
CA ALA A 71 11.19 -18.05 1.71
C ALA A 71 10.79 -17.99 0.23
N VAL A 72 11.00 -19.08 -0.53
CA VAL A 72 10.54 -19.20 -1.93
C VAL A 72 9.02 -19.16 -2.01
N ALA A 73 8.30 -19.88 -1.13
CA ALA A 73 6.84 -19.88 -1.10
C ALA A 73 6.29 -18.48 -0.78
N PHE A 74 6.87 -17.80 0.21
CA PHE A 74 6.50 -16.43 0.55
C PHE A 74 6.77 -15.46 -0.59
N TYR A 75 7.97 -15.47 -1.17
CA TYR A 75 8.31 -14.65 -2.33
C TYR A 75 7.33 -14.85 -3.48
N ASN A 76 7.05 -16.09 -3.86
CA ASN A 76 6.13 -16.38 -4.96
C ASN A 76 4.68 -15.91 -4.69
N ALA A 77 4.25 -15.85 -3.42
CA ALA A 77 2.91 -15.37 -3.09
C ALA A 77 2.76 -13.85 -3.28
N ILE A 78 3.86 -13.08 -3.19
CA ILE A 78 3.84 -11.62 -3.14
C ILE A 78 4.60 -10.90 -4.25
N LYS A 79 5.45 -11.60 -5.03
CA LYS A 79 6.34 -10.99 -6.04
C LYS A 79 5.64 -10.14 -7.10
N ASP A 80 4.40 -10.48 -7.44
CA ASP A 80 3.59 -9.77 -8.45
C ASP A 80 2.69 -8.68 -7.82
N LYS A 81 2.87 -8.37 -6.53
CA LYS A 81 2.12 -7.36 -5.78
C LYS A 81 2.97 -6.12 -5.54
N GLN A 82 2.33 -4.96 -5.48
CA GLN A 82 2.95 -3.71 -5.06
C GLN A 82 2.74 -3.52 -3.56
N TYR A 83 3.82 -3.33 -2.81
CA TYR A 83 3.79 -3.16 -1.37
C TYR A 83 4.87 -2.19 -0.91
N GLU A 84 4.53 -1.40 0.12
CA GLU A 84 5.36 -0.32 0.65
C GLU A 84 6.00 -0.69 1.99
N ILE A 85 5.38 -1.64 2.70
CA ILE A 85 5.79 -2.14 4.00
C ILE A 85 6.75 -3.31 3.85
N LEU A 86 7.80 -3.35 4.69
CA LEU A 86 8.77 -4.44 4.71
C LEU A 86 8.08 -5.81 4.80
N PRO A 87 8.50 -6.79 3.97
CA PRO A 87 8.11 -8.18 4.16
C PRO A 87 8.51 -8.64 5.56
N CYS A 88 7.67 -9.44 6.19
CA CYS A 88 7.85 -9.83 7.58
C CYS A 88 8.02 -11.34 7.71
N LEU A 89 9.08 -11.77 8.40
CA LEU A 89 9.17 -13.10 8.96
C LEU A 89 8.53 -13.08 10.34
N ASP A 90 7.46 -13.84 10.51
CA ASP A 90 6.80 -14.09 11.79
C ASP A 90 7.40 -15.36 12.42
N ILE A 91 8.08 -15.19 13.57
CA ILE A 91 8.73 -16.25 14.33
C ILE A 91 8.22 -16.26 15.79
N GLU A 92 7.29 -17.15 16.07
CA GLU A 92 6.70 -17.37 17.38
C GLU A 92 6.32 -18.85 17.63
N THR A 93 7.17 -19.77 17.16
CA THR A 93 6.88 -21.20 17.11
C THR A 93 7.04 -21.92 18.45
N ASN A 94 6.70 -23.21 18.51
CA ASN A 94 6.89 -24.05 19.70
C ASN A 94 8.35 -24.55 19.90
N ASN A 95 9.31 -24.01 19.13
CA ASN A 95 10.75 -24.27 19.16
C ASN A 95 11.22 -25.71 18.88
N GLN A 96 10.36 -26.73 19.02
CA GLN A 96 10.72 -28.15 18.93
C GLN A 96 12.02 -28.51 19.70
N ASN A 97 12.18 -27.95 20.91
CA ASN A 97 13.39 -28.08 21.74
C ASN A 97 14.70 -27.56 21.11
N ARG A 98 14.63 -26.74 20.06
CA ARG A 98 15.81 -26.08 19.48
C ARG A 98 16.36 -25.03 20.44
N SER A 99 17.68 -24.93 20.46
CA SER A 99 18.38 -23.81 21.11
C SER A 99 18.13 -22.49 20.37
N ALA A 100 18.36 -21.37 21.06
CA ALA A 100 18.27 -20.05 20.44
C ALA A 100 19.15 -19.91 19.18
N SER A 101 20.34 -20.53 19.18
CA SER A 101 21.22 -20.57 18.01
C SER A 101 20.56 -21.27 16.82
N GLN A 102 19.96 -22.44 17.04
CA GLN A 102 19.32 -23.22 15.98
C GLN A 102 18.06 -22.56 15.43
N ILE A 103 17.28 -21.89 16.29
CA ILE A 103 16.13 -21.09 15.86
C ILE A 103 16.62 -19.91 15.01
N THR A 104 17.68 -19.25 15.47
CA THR A 104 18.28 -18.13 14.75
C THR A 104 18.87 -18.58 13.40
N ASP A 105 19.49 -19.76 13.32
CA ASP A 105 19.99 -20.33 12.06
C ASP A 105 18.86 -20.47 11.02
N ARG A 106 17.71 -20.99 11.45
CA ARG A 106 16.52 -21.12 10.59
C ARG A 106 16.02 -19.76 10.10
N CYS A 107 15.96 -18.77 10.98
CA CYS A 107 15.57 -17.41 10.60
C CYS A 107 16.56 -16.81 9.59
N MET A 108 17.86 -16.90 9.85
CA MET A 108 18.90 -16.36 8.97
C MET A 108 18.87 -17.03 7.58
N GLU A 109 18.60 -18.33 7.52
CA GLU A 109 18.43 -19.05 6.25
C GLU A 109 17.22 -18.50 5.46
N PHE A 110 16.05 -18.35 6.09
CA PHE A 110 14.87 -17.74 5.47
C PHE A 110 15.17 -16.32 4.98
N LEU A 111 15.73 -15.48 5.86
CA LEU A 111 16.00 -14.06 5.60
C LEU A 111 17.00 -13.89 4.45
N SER A 112 18.07 -14.70 4.43
CA SER A 112 19.06 -14.69 3.36
C SER A 112 18.43 -15.11 2.03
N LYS A 113 17.63 -16.18 2.02
CA LYS A 113 17.00 -16.66 0.80
C LYS A 113 15.96 -15.68 0.25
N PHE A 114 15.16 -15.08 1.13
CA PHE A 114 14.19 -14.08 0.69
C PHE A 114 14.88 -12.83 0.12
N LYS A 115 15.96 -12.36 0.75
CA LYS A 115 16.76 -11.24 0.24
C LYS A 115 17.40 -11.55 -1.11
N GLU A 116 17.92 -12.76 -1.30
CA GLU A 116 18.46 -13.22 -2.59
C GLU A 116 17.42 -13.14 -3.71
N LEU A 117 16.16 -13.52 -3.42
CA LEU A 117 15.08 -13.53 -4.41
C LEU A 117 14.49 -12.15 -4.70
N SER A 118 14.32 -11.33 -3.67
CA SER A 118 13.57 -10.07 -3.75
C SER A 118 14.44 -8.81 -3.82
N GLY A 119 15.70 -8.90 -3.40
CA GLY A 119 16.56 -7.75 -3.14
C GLY A 119 16.22 -6.96 -1.87
N ILE A 120 15.23 -7.40 -1.08
CA ILE A 120 14.68 -6.67 0.07
C ILE A 120 14.99 -7.41 1.38
N ASP A 121 15.41 -6.67 2.41
CA ASP A 121 15.51 -7.19 3.77
C ASP A 121 14.11 -7.34 4.40
N CYS A 122 13.84 -8.47 5.07
CA CYS A 122 12.63 -8.58 5.88
C CYS A 122 12.78 -7.87 7.23
N MET A 123 11.67 -7.44 7.81
CA MET A 123 11.55 -7.24 9.26
C MET A 123 11.16 -8.54 9.95
N ILE A 124 11.29 -8.57 11.28
CA ILE A 124 10.98 -9.73 12.11
C ILE A 124 9.86 -9.41 13.07
N TYR A 125 8.79 -10.20 13.02
CA TYR A 125 7.77 -10.21 14.03
C TYR A 125 8.02 -11.32 15.05
N THR A 126 7.83 -11.01 16.34
CA THR A 126 7.89 -12.00 17.42
C THR A 126 7.26 -11.48 18.71
N GLY A 127 6.80 -12.39 19.58
CA GLY A 127 6.39 -12.06 20.95
C GLY A 127 7.56 -11.57 21.81
N GLY A 128 7.32 -10.62 22.71
CA GLY A 128 8.36 -9.97 23.52
C GLY A 128 9.27 -10.96 24.28
N TYR A 129 8.67 -11.89 25.02
CA TYR A 129 9.40 -12.93 25.75
C TYR A 129 10.11 -13.90 24.79
N TYR A 130 9.40 -14.35 23.76
CA TYR A 130 9.96 -15.29 22.80
C TYR A 130 11.20 -14.71 22.12
N GLY A 131 11.08 -13.49 21.60
CA GLY A 131 12.16 -12.77 20.95
C GLY A 131 13.35 -12.58 21.88
N ARG A 132 13.13 -12.20 23.15
CA ARG A 132 14.21 -12.03 24.13
C ARG A 132 14.95 -13.34 24.40
N ASP A 133 14.22 -14.44 24.58
CA ASP A 133 14.77 -15.67 25.18
C ASP A 133 15.21 -16.72 24.15
N ASN A 134 14.70 -16.65 22.91
CA ASN A 134 14.89 -17.71 21.91
C ASN A 134 15.61 -17.26 20.63
N LEU A 135 15.97 -15.98 20.52
CA LEU A 135 16.69 -15.44 19.38
C LEU A 135 18.01 -14.81 19.83
N ASP A 136 19.12 -15.24 19.22
CA ASP A 136 20.46 -14.78 19.60
C ASP A 136 20.85 -13.44 18.94
N SER A 137 22.03 -12.93 19.27
CA SER A 137 22.51 -11.60 18.85
C SER A 137 22.59 -11.41 17.33
N ARG A 138 22.75 -12.47 16.54
CA ARG A 138 22.95 -12.39 15.08
C ARG A 138 21.76 -11.75 14.37
N ILE A 139 20.57 -11.92 14.93
CA ILE A 139 19.34 -11.42 14.33
C ILE A 139 18.89 -10.08 14.91
N LYS A 140 19.51 -9.60 16.00
CA LYS A 140 19.07 -8.41 16.74
C LYS A 140 19.32 -7.08 16.03
N GLY A 141 20.11 -7.08 14.96
CA GLY A 141 20.32 -5.92 14.09
C GLY A 141 19.20 -5.68 13.08
N TYR A 142 18.31 -6.65 12.86
CA TYR A 142 17.17 -6.49 11.96
C TYR A 142 16.10 -5.58 12.57
N LYS A 143 15.29 -4.97 11.71
CA LYS A 143 14.09 -4.24 12.13
C LYS A 143 13.10 -5.22 12.77
N ALA A 144 12.55 -4.85 13.92
CA ALA A 144 11.68 -5.71 14.71
C ALA A 144 10.28 -5.12 14.92
N TRP A 145 9.28 -5.98 14.86
CA TRP A 145 7.90 -5.74 15.21
C TRP A 145 7.55 -6.64 16.40
N ILE A 146 7.41 -6.05 17.59
CA ILE A 146 7.31 -6.82 18.84
C ILE A 146 5.85 -6.88 19.31
N ALA A 147 5.32 -8.08 19.52
CA ALA A 147 4.05 -8.27 20.21
C ALA A 147 4.25 -8.25 21.73
N HIS A 148 3.60 -7.30 22.39
CA HIS A 148 3.57 -7.21 23.86
C HIS A 148 2.31 -6.47 24.29
N TYR A 149 1.31 -7.24 24.75
CA TYR A 149 -0.03 -6.71 24.97
C TYR A 149 -0.20 -6.01 26.31
N GLY A 150 -1.14 -5.05 26.37
CA GLY A 150 -1.52 -4.38 27.62
C GLY A 150 -0.51 -3.36 28.13
N VAL A 151 0.50 -3.02 27.35
CA VAL A 151 1.54 -2.03 27.67
C VAL A 151 1.61 -0.96 26.59
N SER A 152 2.08 0.24 26.94
CA SER A 152 2.28 1.35 25.99
C SER A 152 3.60 1.27 25.22
N THR A 153 4.54 0.46 25.70
CA THR A 153 5.87 0.31 25.11
C THR A 153 6.27 -1.16 25.26
N PRO A 154 6.73 -1.82 24.18
CA PRO A 154 7.13 -3.22 24.27
C PRO A 154 8.34 -3.38 25.20
N MET A 155 8.47 -4.55 25.79
CA MET A 155 9.63 -4.88 26.62
C MET A 155 10.92 -4.89 25.79
N SER A 156 12.07 -4.72 26.44
CA SER A 156 13.36 -4.91 25.75
C SER A 156 13.57 -6.38 25.39
N THR A 157 13.88 -6.62 24.13
CA THR A 157 14.08 -7.96 23.53
C THR A 157 15.48 -8.14 22.95
N GLY A 158 16.37 -7.15 23.15
CA GLY A 158 17.71 -7.09 22.58
C GLY A 158 17.77 -6.57 21.13
N PHE A 159 16.64 -6.43 20.43
CA PHE A 159 16.60 -5.81 19.10
C PHE A 159 16.90 -4.32 19.21
N SER A 160 17.87 -3.84 18.41
CA SER A 160 18.29 -2.43 18.45
C SER A 160 17.38 -1.50 17.64
N ASN A 161 16.54 -2.05 16.77
CA ASN A 161 15.67 -1.29 15.86
C ASN A 161 14.22 -1.81 15.89
N VAL A 162 13.49 -1.51 16.97
CA VAL A 162 12.06 -1.85 17.08
C VAL A 162 11.25 -0.80 16.32
N VAL A 163 10.68 -1.21 15.18
CA VAL A 163 9.89 -0.36 14.28
C VAL A 163 8.39 -0.57 14.42
N GLY A 164 7.96 -1.64 15.11
CA GLY A 164 6.57 -1.98 15.33
C GLY A 164 6.28 -2.52 16.72
N HIS A 165 5.07 -2.26 17.21
CA HIS A 165 4.54 -2.78 18.46
C HIS A 165 3.10 -3.23 18.26
N GLN A 166 2.85 -4.55 18.32
CA GLN A 166 1.50 -5.09 18.42
C GLN A 166 1.10 -5.06 19.89
N TYR A 167 0.12 -4.21 20.22
CA TYR A 167 -0.21 -3.88 21.61
C TYR A 167 -1.51 -4.53 22.10
N THR A 168 -2.28 -5.13 21.18
CA THR A 168 -3.44 -5.96 21.52
C THR A 168 -3.82 -6.84 20.33
N SER A 169 -4.33 -8.05 20.63
CA SER A 169 -4.99 -8.94 19.68
C SER A 169 -6.52 -8.94 19.78
N SER A 170 -7.06 -8.03 20.60
CA SER A 170 -8.50 -7.91 20.88
C SER A 170 -9.03 -6.52 20.51
N GLY A 171 -8.42 -5.90 19.50
CA GLY A 171 -8.87 -4.62 18.98
C GLY A 171 -10.29 -4.72 18.41
N ASN A 172 -11.07 -3.66 18.61
CA ASN A 172 -12.36 -3.46 17.95
C ASN A 172 -12.23 -2.27 17.00
N VAL A 173 -12.34 -2.53 15.69
CA VAL A 173 -12.20 -1.51 14.66
C VAL A 173 -13.43 -1.55 13.76
N HIS A 174 -14.06 -0.39 13.56
CA HIS A 174 -15.21 -0.29 12.68
C HIS A 174 -14.85 -0.73 11.25
N GLY A 175 -15.61 -1.69 10.72
CA GLY A 175 -15.31 -2.34 9.43
C GLY A 175 -14.72 -3.75 9.55
N ILE A 176 -14.38 -4.21 10.75
CA ILE A 176 -13.96 -5.59 11.01
C ILE A 176 -14.88 -6.20 12.07
N ASN A 177 -15.45 -7.36 11.76
CA ASN A 177 -16.25 -8.11 12.72
C ASN A 177 -15.33 -8.95 13.60
N GLY A 178 -15.50 -8.83 14.92
CA GLY A 178 -14.67 -9.53 15.89
C GLY A 178 -13.36 -8.83 16.19
N ASN A 179 -12.41 -9.58 16.71
CA ASN A 179 -11.12 -9.06 17.15
C ASN A 179 -10.18 -8.86 15.95
N VAL A 180 -9.36 -7.80 16.05
CA VAL A 180 -8.25 -7.55 15.13
C VAL A 180 -7.00 -7.12 15.90
N ASP A 181 -5.85 -7.53 15.39
CA ASP A 181 -4.55 -7.15 15.92
C ASP A 181 -4.27 -5.67 15.64
N LEU A 182 -3.89 -4.92 16.67
CA LEU A 182 -3.61 -3.50 16.56
C LEU A 182 -2.14 -3.19 16.82
N ASN A 183 -1.64 -2.30 15.96
CA ASN A 183 -0.22 -2.00 15.88
C ASN A 183 0.06 -0.51 15.90
N ASN A 184 1.21 -0.19 16.47
CA ASN A 184 1.86 1.10 16.38
C ASN A 184 3.19 0.94 15.67
N PHE A 185 3.39 1.66 14.58
CA PHE A 185 4.62 1.62 13.80
C PHE A 185 5.33 2.97 13.74
N THR A 186 6.64 2.90 13.51
CA THR A 186 7.49 4.04 13.10
C THR A 186 7.61 4.05 11.58
N GLU A 187 8.17 5.13 11.01
CA GLU A 187 8.52 5.20 9.58
C GLU A 187 9.53 4.10 9.15
N GLY A 188 10.22 3.48 10.11
CA GLY A 188 11.13 2.37 9.84
C GLY A 188 10.45 1.13 9.24
N ILE A 189 9.11 1.05 9.26
CA ILE A 189 8.36 -0.06 8.66
C ILE A 189 8.40 -0.08 7.12
N PHE A 190 8.67 1.05 6.47
CA PHE A 190 8.68 1.13 5.01
C PHE A 190 9.98 0.58 4.41
N ILE A 191 9.90 -0.02 3.22
CA ILE A 191 11.03 -0.62 2.49
C ILE A 191 12.13 0.42 2.19
N ASN A 192 11.75 1.68 2.01
CA ASN A 192 12.66 2.75 1.59
C ASN A 192 12.65 3.94 2.56
N SER A 193 13.23 3.80 3.76
CA SER A 193 13.45 4.97 4.62
C SER A 193 14.52 5.95 4.08
N GLN A 194 15.20 5.67 2.95
CA GLN A 194 16.13 6.61 2.27
C GLN A 194 16.21 6.52 0.72
N GLN A 195 15.36 5.74 0.03
CA GLN A 195 15.42 5.64 -1.45
C GLN A 195 14.08 5.89 -2.15
N THR A 196 13.22 6.71 -1.55
CA THR A 196 12.07 7.35 -2.23
C THR A 196 11.85 8.80 -1.75
N ILE A 197 12.89 9.42 -1.18
CA ILE A 197 12.87 10.81 -0.65
C ILE A 197 13.02 11.87 -1.76
N ILE A 198 13.10 11.46 -3.04
CA ILE A 198 13.00 12.39 -4.19
C ILE A 198 11.67 12.22 -4.97
N GLU A 199 10.85 11.19 -4.71
CA GLU A 199 9.60 10.99 -5.49
C GLU A 199 8.30 10.80 -4.70
N GLN A 200 8.33 10.66 -3.37
CA GLN A 200 7.11 10.57 -2.56
C GLN A 200 7.19 11.40 -1.27
N SER A 201 7.41 12.70 -1.42
CA SER A 201 7.18 13.65 -0.34
C SER A 201 5.72 13.55 0.15
N ARG A 202 5.54 13.13 1.40
CA ARG A 202 4.53 13.57 2.36
C ARG A 202 3.22 14.09 1.75
N GLN A 203 2.16 13.28 1.79
CA GLN A 203 0.80 13.81 1.68
C GLN A 203 0.49 14.64 2.95
N GLU A 204 0.87 15.91 2.93
CA GLU A 204 -0.19 16.93 3.02
C GLU A 204 -1.06 16.74 1.77
N ILE A 205 -2.38 16.84 1.88
CA ILE A 205 -3.22 16.87 0.67
C ILE A 205 -2.68 17.99 -0.21
N ASP A 206 -2.02 17.65 -1.31
CA ASP A 206 -1.62 18.65 -2.28
C ASP A 206 -2.91 19.11 -2.97
N PHE A 207 -3.54 20.12 -2.38
CA PHE A 207 -4.67 20.82 -2.98
C PHE A 207 -4.29 21.50 -4.31
N ASN A 208 -3.00 21.54 -4.66
CA ASN A 208 -2.54 21.96 -5.98
C ASN A 208 -2.34 20.79 -6.97
N GLY A 209 -2.50 19.55 -6.50
CA GLY A 209 -2.44 18.35 -7.33
C GLY A 209 -3.51 18.40 -8.40
N TRP A 210 -3.15 17.97 -9.62
CA TRP A 210 -4.04 18.10 -10.77
C TRP A 210 -5.40 17.43 -10.56
N VAL A 211 -5.46 16.29 -9.86
CA VAL A 211 -6.71 15.59 -9.57
C VAL A 211 -7.52 16.34 -8.51
N ALA A 212 -6.91 16.86 -7.45
CA ALA A 212 -7.59 17.70 -6.46
C ALA A 212 -8.19 18.96 -7.08
N ARG A 213 -7.44 19.62 -7.98
CA ARG A 213 -7.94 20.78 -8.73
C ARG A 213 -9.11 20.41 -9.65
N LEU A 214 -9.06 19.24 -10.29
CA LEU A 214 -10.17 18.72 -11.08
C LEU A 214 -11.41 18.41 -10.23
N GLN A 215 -11.26 17.72 -9.10
CA GLN A 215 -12.36 17.42 -8.17
C GLN A 215 -12.99 18.70 -7.64
N THR A 216 -12.16 19.67 -7.24
CA THR A 216 -12.61 21.00 -6.78
C THR A 216 -13.40 21.71 -7.86
N GLU A 217 -12.90 21.72 -9.10
CA GLU A 217 -13.59 22.35 -10.23
C GLU A 217 -14.91 21.65 -10.57
N CYS A 218 -14.93 20.31 -10.59
CA CYS A 218 -16.15 19.55 -10.84
C CYS A 218 -17.22 19.81 -9.77
N ASN A 219 -16.83 19.95 -8.51
CA ASN A 219 -17.74 20.35 -7.44
C ASN A 219 -18.23 21.79 -7.60
N ALA A 220 -17.32 22.73 -7.89
CA ALA A 220 -17.64 24.14 -8.04
C ALA A 220 -18.61 24.41 -9.20
N GLN A 221 -18.50 23.65 -10.29
CA GLN A 221 -19.42 23.73 -11.44
C GLN A 221 -20.69 22.86 -11.29
N GLY A 222 -20.84 22.15 -10.16
CA GLY A 222 -22.02 21.32 -9.90
C GLY A 222 -22.10 20.02 -10.71
N PHE A 223 -20.99 19.57 -11.31
CA PHE A 223 -20.92 18.25 -11.97
C PHE A 223 -20.85 17.11 -10.96
N SER A 224 -20.37 17.38 -9.75
CA SER A 224 -20.30 16.40 -8.66
C SER A 224 -20.45 17.06 -7.28
N ASN A 225 -20.56 16.22 -6.24
CA ASN A 225 -20.39 16.62 -4.84
C ASN A 225 -19.48 15.59 -4.14
N GLN A 226 -18.29 15.42 -4.68
CA GLN A 226 -17.33 14.40 -4.25
C GLN A 226 -16.33 14.95 -3.23
N VAL A 227 -15.67 14.07 -2.49
CA VAL A 227 -14.54 14.46 -1.63
C VAL A 227 -13.37 14.89 -2.51
N VAL A 228 -12.70 15.98 -2.14
CA VAL A 228 -11.45 16.42 -2.77
C VAL A 228 -10.30 15.74 -2.04
N ASP A 229 -9.86 14.60 -2.57
CA ASP A 229 -8.82 13.74 -1.97
C ASP A 229 -7.57 13.58 -2.85
N ASN A 230 -7.55 14.24 -4.02
CA ASN A 230 -6.50 14.12 -5.04
C ASN A 230 -6.32 12.68 -5.58
N MET A 231 -7.31 11.78 -5.37
CA MET A 231 -7.26 10.41 -5.83
C MET A 231 -8.10 10.21 -7.10
N PRO A 232 -7.53 9.70 -8.21
CA PRO A 232 -8.33 9.29 -9.35
C PRO A 232 -9.11 8.01 -9.00
N GLY A 233 -10.33 7.88 -9.50
CA GLY A 233 -11.14 6.69 -9.26
C GLY A 233 -12.53 6.80 -9.91
N PRO A 234 -13.41 5.79 -9.68
CA PRO A 234 -14.75 5.78 -10.26
C PRO A 234 -15.59 7.01 -9.91
N ILE A 235 -15.46 7.56 -8.69
CA ILE A 235 -16.19 8.76 -8.24
C ILE A 235 -15.67 10.00 -8.98
N THR A 236 -14.34 10.20 -9.02
CA THR A 236 -13.69 11.27 -9.77
C THR A 236 -14.07 11.24 -11.24
N LEU A 237 -14.02 10.06 -11.85
CA LEU A 237 -14.40 9.85 -13.24
C LEU A 237 -15.88 10.17 -13.49
N ALA A 238 -16.79 9.71 -12.62
CA ALA A 238 -18.22 9.98 -12.74
C ALA A 238 -18.55 11.49 -12.66
N GLY A 239 -17.78 12.26 -11.89
CA GLY A 239 -17.93 13.71 -11.79
C GLY A 239 -17.34 14.50 -12.97
N CYS A 240 -16.61 13.88 -13.89
CA CYS A 240 -15.98 14.58 -15.01
C CYS A 240 -17.00 14.91 -16.12
N PRO A 241 -17.14 16.19 -16.53
CA PRO A 241 -18.11 16.61 -17.53
C PRO A 241 -17.66 16.26 -18.96
N LEU A 242 -18.59 16.28 -19.92
CA LEU A 242 -18.22 16.23 -21.35
C LEU A 242 -17.69 17.58 -21.81
N ILE A 243 -16.45 17.64 -22.30
CA ILE A 243 -15.82 18.88 -22.79
C ILE A 243 -15.49 18.76 -24.28
N LYS A 244 -15.82 19.80 -25.05
CA LYS A 244 -15.59 19.87 -26.49
C LYS A 244 -15.26 21.31 -26.91
N ILE A 245 -14.99 21.48 -28.20
CA ILE A 245 -14.74 22.80 -28.80
C ILE A 245 -15.82 23.82 -28.41
N GLY A 246 -15.38 25.04 -28.09
CA GLY A 246 -16.24 26.12 -27.58
C GLY A 246 -16.40 26.14 -26.05
N ALA A 247 -15.99 25.09 -25.33
CA ALA A 247 -15.91 25.13 -23.87
C ALA A 247 -14.83 26.11 -23.39
N SER A 248 -15.05 26.75 -22.25
CA SER A 248 -14.07 27.64 -21.64
C SER A 248 -14.07 27.57 -20.12
N GLY A 249 -13.06 28.16 -19.49
CA GLY A 249 -12.93 28.22 -18.03
C GLY A 249 -11.88 27.26 -17.47
N ASN A 250 -11.87 27.13 -16.14
CA ASN A 250 -10.81 26.42 -15.44
C ASN A 250 -10.83 24.91 -15.73
N ILE A 251 -12.00 24.30 -15.96
CA ILE A 251 -12.09 22.90 -16.39
C ILE A 251 -11.37 22.63 -17.72
N THR A 252 -11.47 23.54 -18.70
CA THR A 252 -10.75 23.44 -19.97
C THR A 252 -9.25 23.61 -19.78
N ARG A 253 -8.84 24.57 -18.93
CA ARG A 253 -7.44 24.79 -18.58
C ARG A 253 -6.80 23.55 -17.95
N LEU A 254 -7.52 22.84 -17.08
CA LEU A 254 -7.05 21.58 -16.50
C LEU A 254 -6.83 20.49 -17.55
N VAL A 255 -7.70 20.36 -18.56
CA VAL A 255 -7.47 19.44 -19.69
C VAL A 255 -6.20 19.83 -20.45
N GLN A 256 -6.05 21.11 -20.78
CA GLN A 256 -4.89 21.62 -21.52
C GLN A 256 -3.57 21.37 -20.75
N GLU A 257 -3.53 21.68 -19.45
CA GLU A 257 -2.38 21.40 -18.58
C GLU A 257 -2.02 19.91 -18.59
N LYS A 258 -3.01 19.02 -18.48
CA LYS A 258 -2.77 17.57 -18.48
C LYS A 258 -2.26 17.05 -19.81
N LEU A 259 -2.87 17.50 -20.92
CA LEU A 259 -2.43 17.14 -22.27
C LEU A 259 -0.99 17.59 -22.51
N ASN A 260 -0.67 18.85 -22.19
CA ASN A 260 0.69 19.38 -22.33
C ASN A 260 1.71 18.62 -21.47
N THR A 261 1.34 18.29 -20.22
CA THR A 261 2.18 17.48 -19.32
C THR A 261 2.46 16.09 -19.90
N LEU A 262 1.48 15.53 -20.61
CA LEU A 262 1.59 14.23 -21.29
C LEU A 262 2.26 14.33 -22.68
N GLY A 263 2.73 15.51 -23.08
CA GLY A 263 3.41 15.74 -24.36
C GLY A 263 2.47 16.05 -25.55
N PHE A 264 1.16 16.16 -25.32
CA PHE A 264 0.18 16.51 -26.35
C PHE A 264 -0.01 18.03 -26.39
N ASN A 265 0.79 18.70 -27.21
CA ASN A 265 0.84 20.17 -27.29
C ASN A 265 -0.50 20.76 -27.73
N CYS A 266 -1.21 21.38 -26.78
CA CYS A 266 -2.45 22.12 -27.03
C CYS A 266 -2.26 23.65 -27.04
N GLY A 267 -1.01 24.13 -26.94
CA GLY A 267 -0.69 25.55 -26.77
C GLY A 267 -0.64 25.98 -25.30
N ALA A 268 -0.77 27.28 -25.03
CA ALA A 268 -0.92 27.78 -23.67
C ALA A 268 -2.21 27.23 -23.05
N ALA A 269 -2.17 26.88 -21.76
CA ALA A 269 -3.37 26.47 -21.03
C ALA A 269 -4.20 27.70 -20.65
N ASP A 270 -4.79 28.33 -21.66
CA ASP A 270 -5.56 29.58 -21.58
C ASP A 270 -7.01 29.39 -21.13
N GLY A 271 -7.45 28.14 -20.98
CA GLY A 271 -8.82 27.80 -20.62
C GLY A 271 -9.82 27.95 -21.76
N ILE A 272 -9.37 28.02 -23.02
CA ILE A 272 -10.24 28.11 -24.20
C ILE A 272 -10.09 26.84 -25.04
N PHE A 273 -11.17 26.08 -25.20
CA PHE A 273 -11.14 24.84 -25.98
C PHE A 273 -11.30 25.19 -27.46
N GLY A 274 -10.21 25.62 -28.09
CA GLY A 274 -10.12 25.91 -29.51
C GLY A 274 -9.60 24.72 -30.34
N GLU A 275 -9.32 24.98 -31.61
CA GLU A 275 -8.85 23.96 -32.56
C GLU A 275 -7.52 23.30 -32.14
N LYS A 276 -6.61 24.04 -31.50
CA LYS A 276 -5.35 23.46 -30.99
C LYS A 276 -5.60 22.43 -29.88
N THR A 277 -6.50 22.72 -28.95
CA THR A 277 -6.89 21.77 -27.89
C THR A 277 -7.61 20.56 -28.48
N ARG A 278 -8.52 20.78 -29.43
CA ARG A 278 -9.21 19.69 -30.15
C ARG A 278 -8.21 18.77 -30.85
N ALA A 279 -7.25 19.32 -31.59
CA ALA A 279 -6.21 18.56 -32.26
C ALA A 279 -5.36 17.75 -31.26
N ALA A 280 -4.96 18.35 -30.14
CA ALA A 280 -4.22 17.65 -29.08
C ALA A 280 -5.03 16.49 -28.47
N VAL A 281 -6.34 16.67 -28.25
CA VAL A 281 -7.23 15.59 -27.78
C VAL A 281 -7.32 14.46 -28.79
N ILE A 282 -7.42 14.75 -30.08
CA ILE A 282 -7.43 13.72 -31.15
C ILE A 282 -6.15 12.90 -31.12
N VAL A 283 -4.98 13.55 -31.03
CA VAL A 283 -3.69 12.86 -30.96
C VAL A 283 -3.59 12.02 -29.68
N PHE A 284 -4.03 12.57 -28.54
CA PHE A 284 -4.10 11.82 -27.29
C PHE A 284 -4.99 10.59 -27.42
N GLN A 285 -6.22 10.74 -27.93
CA GLN A 285 -7.16 9.64 -28.14
C GLN A 285 -6.56 8.55 -29.04
N SER A 286 -5.94 8.96 -30.16
CA SER A 286 -5.26 8.05 -31.07
C SER A 286 -4.18 7.23 -30.34
N SER A 287 -3.32 7.90 -29.55
CA SER A 287 -2.24 7.24 -28.78
C SER A 287 -2.75 6.27 -27.69
N ARG A 288 -4.03 6.38 -27.30
CA ARG A 288 -4.66 5.57 -26.25
C ARG A 288 -5.67 4.57 -26.80
N GLY A 289 -5.75 4.39 -28.12
CA GLY A 289 -6.69 3.46 -28.76
C GLY A 289 -8.16 3.86 -28.61
N LEU A 290 -8.44 5.16 -28.48
CA LEU A 290 -9.80 5.71 -28.37
C LEU A 290 -10.33 6.22 -29.71
N SER A 291 -11.65 6.39 -29.81
CA SER A 291 -12.27 7.14 -30.90
C SER A 291 -11.73 8.57 -30.95
N GLN A 292 -11.29 9.01 -32.13
CA GLN A 292 -10.62 10.28 -32.37
C GLN A 292 -11.62 11.41 -32.66
N ASP A 293 -12.60 11.60 -31.79
CA ASP A 293 -13.68 12.58 -31.96
C ASP A 293 -13.29 14.01 -31.52
N GLY A 294 -12.16 14.16 -30.81
CA GLY A 294 -11.71 15.44 -30.26
C GLY A 294 -12.53 15.92 -29.07
N ILE A 295 -13.31 15.03 -28.46
CA ILE A 295 -14.17 15.29 -27.31
C ILE A 295 -13.56 14.62 -26.06
N VAL A 296 -13.49 15.39 -24.97
CA VAL A 296 -13.11 14.83 -23.66
C VAL A 296 -14.37 14.28 -22.99
N GLY A 297 -14.76 13.08 -23.44
CA GLY A 297 -15.81 12.26 -22.80
C GLY A 297 -15.23 11.32 -21.74
N GLN A 298 -16.09 10.49 -21.15
CA GLN A 298 -15.73 9.57 -20.06
C GLN A 298 -14.53 8.67 -20.37
N ASN A 299 -14.41 8.15 -21.60
CA ASN A 299 -13.25 7.32 -21.98
C ASN A 299 -11.94 8.13 -22.06
N THR A 300 -12.01 9.36 -22.56
CA THR A 300 -10.87 10.29 -22.60
C THR A 300 -10.47 10.67 -21.17
N TRP A 301 -11.42 11.01 -20.30
CA TRP A 301 -11.17 11.30 -18.88
C TRP A 301 -10.53 10.15 -18.14
N ARG A 302 -11.04 8.92 -18.33
CA ARG A 302 -10.45 7.72 -17.73
C ARG A 302 -8.97 7.64 -18.05
N LYS A 303 -8.57 7.87 -19.30
CA LYS A 303 -7.15 7.88 -19.71
C LYS A 303 -6.36 9.07 -19.18
N LEU A 304 -6.95 10.26 -19.09
CA LEU A 304 -6.29 11.42 -18.47
C LEU A 304 -6.05 11.20 -16.96
N LEU A 305 -6.94 10.47 -16.29
CA LEU A 305 -6.84 10.09 -14.87
C LEU A 305 -5.91 8.91 -14.60
N GLY A 306 -5.41 8.22 -15.64
CA GLY A 306 -4.56 7.04 -15.49
C GLY A 306 -5.31 5.77 -15.07
N LEU A 307 -6.62 5.70 -15.39
CA LEU A 307 -7.51 4.58 -15.10
C LEU A 307 -7.73 3.62 -16.30
#